data_AF-A0A9P7FSA1-F1
#
_entry.id   AF-A0A9P7FSA1-F1
#
_cell.length_a   1.000
_cell.length_b   1.000
_cell.length_c   1.000
_cell.angle_alpha   90.00
_cell.angle_beta   90.00
_cell.angle_gamma   90.00
#
_symmetry.space_group_name_H-M   'P 1'
#
loop_
_entity.id
_entity.type
_entity.pdbx_description
1 polymer ?
#
loop_
_entity_poly.entity_id
_entity_poly.type
_entity_poly.pdbx_seq_one_letter_code
_entity_poly.pdbx_strand_id
1 'polypeptide(L)'
;MSRHTQRAVAVQIELDDALSNVERWKRTQTSQQFTRATPATRKMLDDQRAAYVHQVSELKRRLNSVIKYLSEIPNSDQSKTLPPQFDRTELMGYNTQLRDWVTALRLLDCTSPPNPSILQDAKDPKELVWNQIQASLDQIDAHSELINEELYSRRLAPIDVEKKMAVLRKDYDAKKRTELASFETSERGLLGEADQLGKEVGEVKNDAAALLKTVNQNALDLQQLKAELEKTEKEKAEQRDGQLQGYIEQLQACKGKDEAQIQVLIEKVQSLHRILRPPPRPLTAEDLVPAMKELIIDDIYAEINELVHRLVEVFSTSREIFFVELWKEVVPILEATQNVCRRAEDHFTLRHLQQKP
;
A
#
# COMPACT_ATOMS: atom_id res chain seq x y z
N MET A 1 -4.79 22.38 -5.86
CA MET A 1 -5.67 21.20 -6.05
C MET A 1 -6.83 21.29 -5.06
N SER A 2 -8.08 21.18 -5.51
CA SER A 2 -9.24 21.20 -4.61
C SER A 2 -9.34 19.87 -3.84
N ARG A 3 -9.83 19.87 -2.59
CA ARG A 3 -10.03 18.64 -1.79
C ARG A 3 -10.83 17.54 -2.53
N HIS A 4 -11.68 17.95 -3.47
CA HIS A 4 -12.47 17.06 -4.31
C HIS A 4 -11.64 16.37 -5.40
N THR A 5 -10.62 17.04 -5.97
CA THR A 5 -9.68 16.40 -6.91
C THR A 5 -8.82 15.35 -6.21
N GLN A 6 -8.35 15.60 -4.99
CA GLN A 6 -7.64 14.61 -4.18
C GLN A 6 -8.52 13.40 -3.83
N ARG A 7 -9.79 13.64 -3.51
CA ARG A 7 -10.77 12.58 -3.24
C ARG A 7 -11.09 11.74 -4.48
N ALA A 8 -11.10 12.35 -5.67
CA ALA A 8 -11.28 11.63 -6.93
C ALA A 8 -10.10 10.69 -7.21
N VAL A 9 -8.88 11.20 -7.03
CA VAL A 9 -7.64 10.40 -7.21
C VAL A 9 -7.58 9.25 -6.21
N ALA A 10 -7.91 9.48 -4.94
CA ALA A 10 -7.93 8.42 -3.92
C ALA A 10 -8.94 7.31 -4.27
N VAL A 11 -10.17 7.68 -4.67
CA VAL A 11 -11.19 6.70 -5.05
C VAL A 11 -10.82 5.96 -6.35
N GLN A 12 -10.10 6.61 -7.27
CA GLN A 12 -9.56 5.97 -8.47
C GLN A 12 -8.51 4.90 -8.14
N ILE A 13 -7.58 5.20 -7.24
CA ILE A 13 -6.57 4.24 -6.79
C ILE A 13 -7.24 3.04 -6.11
N GLU A 14 -8.19 3.28 -5.19
CA GLU A 14 -8.95 2.20 -4.54
C GLU A 14 -9.71 1.33 -5.55
N LEU A 15 -10.24 1.95 -6.62
CA LEU A 15 -10.94 1.23 -7.69
C LEU A 15 -9.99 0.34 -8.49
N ASP A 16 -8.80 0.83 -8.82
CA ASP A 16 -7.79 0.09 -9.58
C ASP A 16 -7.27 -1.12 -8.78
N ASP A 17 -7.06 -0.97 -7.47
CA ASP A 17 -6.73 -2.07 -6.57
C ASP A 17 -7.84 -3.13 -6.51
N ALA A 18 -9.10 -2.70 -6.40
CA ALA A 18 -10.24 -3.60 -6.39
C ALA A 18 -10.40 -4.36 -7.72
N LEU A 19 -10.15 -3.69 -8.86
CA LEU A 19 -10.14 -4.33 -10.18
C LEU A 19 -8.99 -5.33 -10.33
N SER A 20 -7.81 -5.01 -9.83
CA SER A 20 -6.66 -5.93 -9.80
C SER A 20 -6.96 -7.19 -8.99
N ASN A 21 -7.64 -7.06 -7.86
CA ASN A 21 -8.08 -8.20 -7.05
C ASN A 21 -9.09 -9.10 -7.79
N VAL A 22 -10.02 -8.51 -8.56
CA VAL A 22 -10.94 -9.26 -9.42
C VAL A 22 -10.18 -10.01 -10.52
N GLU A 23 -9.20 -9.40 -11.17
CA GLU A 23 -8.36 -10.06 -12.17
C GLU A 23 -7.52 -11.20 -11.57
N ARG A 24 -6.96 -10.98 -10.37
CA ARG A 24 -6.24 -12.01 -9.62
C ARG A 24 -7.14 -13.20 -9.31
N TRP A 25 -8.38 -12.93 -8.89
CA TRP A 25 -9.37 -13.98 -8.67
C TRP A 25 -9.64 -14.79 -9.95
N LYS A 26 -9.84 -14.13 -11.11
CA LYS A 26 -10.12 -14.82 -12.39
C LYS A 26 -8.99 -15.79 -12.77
N ARG A 27 -7.73 -15.40 -12.50
CA ARG A 27 -6.56 -16.26 -12.67
C ARG A 27 -6.57 -17.43 -11.68
N THR A 28 -6.95 -17.19 -10.43
CA THR A 28 -7.08 -18.25 -9.43
C THR A 28 -8.14 -19.29 -9.82
N GLN A 29 -9.28 -18.88 -10.39
CA GLN A 29 -10.34 -19.81 -10.84
C GLN A 29 -9.89 -20.74 -11.97
N THR A 30 -9.11 -20.20 -12.90
CA THR A 30 -8.58 -20.96 -14.04
C THR A 30 -7.40 -21.84 -13.64
N SER A 31 -6.90 -21.71 -12.41
CA SER A 31 -5.80 -22.53 -11.89
C SER A 31 -6.25 -23.95 -11.53
N GLN A 32 -5.36 -24.92 -11.73
CA GLN A 32 -5.58 -26.31 -11.29
C GLN A 32 -5.75 -26.43 -9.77
N GLN A 33 -5.23 -25.47 -8.99
CA GLN A 33 -5.35 -25.45 -7.53
C GLN A 33 -6.80 -25.23 -7.10
N PHE A 34 -7.55 -24.36 -7.80
CA PHE A 34 -8.97 -24.17 -7.56
C PHE A 34 -9.80 -25.41 -7.91
N THR A 35 -9.46 -26.08 -9.02
CA THR A 35 -10.11 -27.35 -9.44
C THR A 35 -9.85 -28.50 -8.45
N ARG A 36 -8.78 -28.46 -7.66
CA ARG A 36 -8.47 -29.46 -6.63
C ARG A 36 -8.95 -29.08 -5.23
N ALA A 37 -9.38 -27.83 -5.02
CA ALA A 37 -9.83 -27.34 -3.72
C ALA A 37 -11.13 -28.02 -3.24
N THR A 38 -11.27 -28.16 -1.92
CA THR A 38 -12.47 -28.73 -1.30
C THR A 38 -13.70 -27.83 -1.51
N PRO A 39 -14.94 -28.36 -1.47
CA PRO A 39 -16.16 -27.56 -1.65
C PRO A 39 -16.30 -26.39 -0.67
N ALA A 40 -15.84 -26.56 0.58
CA ALA A 40 -15.84 -25.50 1.59
C ALA A 40 -14.89 -24.35 1.21
N THR A 41 -13.69 -24.69 0.73
CA THR A 41 -12.71 -23.70 0.25
C THR A 41 -13.21 -22.95 -0.98
N ARG A 42 -13.90 -23.64 -1.92
CA ARG A 42 -14.49 -22.99 -3.09
C ARG A 42 -15.59 -22.00 -2.71
N LYS A 43 -16.49 -22.40 -1.79
CA LYS A 43 -17.53 -21.50 -1.27
C LYS A 43 -16.93 -20.23 -0.65
N MET A 44 -15.88 -20.38 0.16
CA MET A 44 -15.19 -19.23 0.76
C MET A 44 -14.54 -18.30 -0.29
N LEU A 45 -13.99 -18.86 -1.37
CA LEU A 45 -13.43 -18.08 -2.47
C LEU A 45 -14.50 -17.40 -3.33
N ASP A 46 -15.68 -18.01 -3.47
CA ASP A 46 -16.84 -17.42 -4.15
C ASP A 46 -17.48 -16.30 -3.31
N ASP A 47 -17.52 -16.44 -1.98
CA ASP A 47 -17.97 -15.39 -1.07
C ASP A 47 -17.03 -14.17 -1.11
N GLN A 48 -15.70 -14.40 -1.16
CA GLN A 48 -14.71 -13.34 -1.37
C GLN A 48 -14.88 -12.65 -2.73
N ARG A 49 -15.23 -13.38 -3.79
CA ARG A 49 -15.55 -12.79 -5.10
C ARG A 49 -16.74 -11.85 -5.01
N ALA A 50 -17.81 -12.28 -4.36
CA ALA A 50 -19.02 -11.46 -4.19
C ALA A 50 -18.69 -10.16 -3.46
N ALA A 51 -17.82 -10.21 -2.44
CA ALA A 51 -17.33 -9.04 -1.73
C ALA A 51 -16.54 -8.08 -2.63
N TYR A 52 -15.61 -8.58 -3.45
CA TYR A 52 -14.84 -7.73 -4.39
C TYR A 52 -15.72 -7.10 -5.48
N VAL A 53 -16.68 -7.85 -6.03
CA VAL A 53 -17.62 -7.33 -7.03
C VAL A 53 -18.48 -6.21 -6.43
N HIS A 54 -18.95 -6.40 -5.19
CA HIS A 54 -19.68 -5.37 -4.47
C HIS A 54 -18.80 -4.12 -4.24
N GLN A 55 -17.57 -4.31 -3.78
CA GLN A 55 -16.60 -3.23 -3.54
C GLN A 55 -16.31 -2.42 -4.82
N VAL A 56 -16.09 -3.09 -5.96
CA VAL A 56 -15.90 -2.41 -7.26
C VAL A 56 -17.13 -1.60 -7.65
N SER A 57 -18.33 -2.14 -7.46
CA SER A 57 -19.57 -1.43 -7.78
C SER A 57 -19.76 -0.17 -6.91
N GLU A 58 -19.41 -0.27 -5.63
CA GLU A 58 -19.49 0.84 -4.69
C GLU A 58 -18.46 1.93 -4.99
N LEU A 59 -17.22 1.55 -5.30
CA LEU A 59 -16.15 2.47 -5.65
C LEU A 59 -16.44 3.18 -6.98
N LYS A 60 -16.97 2.48 -7.99
CA LYS A 60 -17.46 3.14 -9.23
C LYS A 60 -18.55 4.16 -8.95
N ARG A 61 -19.50 3.84 -8.05
CA ARG A 61 -20.57 4.77 -7.66
C ARG A 61 -20.00 6.00 -6.95
N ARG A 62 -19.04 5.81 -6.04
CA ARG A 62 -18.34 6.88 -5.32
C ARG A 62 -17.54 7.76 -6.29
N LEU A 63 -16.80 7.16 -7.23
CA LEU A 63 -16.02 7.88 -8.24
C LEU A 63 -16.93 8.76 -9.10
N ASN A 64 -18.01 8.18 -9.64
CA ASN A 64 -18.98 8.92 -10.45
C ASN A 64 -19.64 10.06 -9.66
N SER A 65 -19.92 9.87 -8.37
CA SER A 65 -20.43 10.93 -7.49
C SER A 65 -19.41 12.06 -7.29
N VAL A 66 -18.12 11.75 -7.17
CA VAL A 66 -17.06 12.76 -6.99
C VAL A 66 -16.77 13.50 -8.30
N ILE A 67 -16.77 12.80 -9.43
CA ILE A 67 -16.63 13.41 -10.77
C ILE A 67 -17.80 14.34 -11.05
N LYS A 68 -19.03 13.92 -10.75
CA LYS A 68 -20.22 14.76 -10.88
C LYS A 68 -20.11 16.02 -10.03
N TYR A 69 -19.67 15.87 -8.78
CA TYR A 69 -19.43 17.01 -7.89
C TYR A 69 -18.34 17.94 -8.44
N LEU A 70 -17.26 17.42 -9.02
CA LEU A 70 -16.20 18.21 -9.67
C LEU A 70 -16.72 18.96 -10.92
N SER A 71 -17.63 18.37 -11.68
CA SER A 71 -18.25 19.01 -12.85
C SER A 71 -19.28 20.09 -12.49
N GLU A 72 -19.81 20.07 -11.28
CA GLU A 72 -20.77 21.06 -10.76
C GLU A 72 -20.08 22.25 -10.08
N ILE A 73 -18.74 22.22 -9.92
CA ILE A 73 -17.98 23.37 -9.42
C ILE A 73 -17.95 24.43 -10.54
N PRO A 74 -18.47 25.65 -10.30
CA PRO A 74 -18.41 26.72 -11.30
C PRO A 74 -16.95 27.02 -11.65
N ASN A 75 -16.64 27.13 -12.95
CA ASN A 75 -15.31 27.54 -13.44
C ASN A 75 -14.84 28.77 -12.67
N SER A 76 -13.77 28.60 -11.89
CA SER A 76 -13.27 29.65 -11.02
C SER A 76 -12.41 30.64 -11.81
N ASP A 77 -12.99 31.35 -12.77
CA ASP A 77 -12.42 32.61 -13.28
C ASP A 77 -12.66 33.79 -12.29
N GLN A 78 -13.08 33.47 -11.06
CA GLN A 78 -13.27 34.43 -9.97
C GLN A 78 -12.65 33.92 -8.65
N SER A 79 -11.37 33.52 -8.63
CA SER A 79 -10.64 33.42 -7.36
C SER A 79 -9.92 34.73 -7.05
N LYS A 80 -10.63 35.56 -6.29
CA LYS A 80 -10.10 36.69 -5.52
C LYS A 80 -8.76 36.32 -4.86
N THR A 81 -7.76 37.17 -5.07
CA THR A 81 -6.62 37.47 -4.18
C THR A 81 -6.42 36.48 -3.02
N LEU A 82 -5.52 35.51 -3.19
CA LEU A 82 -4.92 34.77 -2.07
C LEU A 82 -4.10 35.76 -1.21
N PRO A 83 -4.17 35.69 0.13
CA PRO A 83 -3.36 36.56 0.98
C PRO A 83 -1.87 36.17 0.87
N PRO A 84 -0.95 37.15 0.89
CA PRO A 84 0.46 36.90 0.72
C PRO A 84 1.06 36.50 2.07
N GLN A 85 1.09 35.20 2.38
CA GLN A 85 1.94 34.62 3.42
C GLN A 85 1.79 33.10 3.42
N PHE A 86 2.42 32.44 2.45
CA PHE A 86 2.90 31.07 2.67
C PHE A 86 4.40 31.17 2.86
N ASP A 87 4.87 30.81 4.05
CA ASP A 87 6.28 30.88 4.41
C ASP A 87 7.05 29.86 3.55
N ARG A 88 8.13 30.32 2.92
CA ARG A 88 8.89 29.54 1.93
C ARG A 88 9.52 28.30 2.56
N THR A 89 9.75 28.36 3.87
CA THR A 89 10.22 27.29 4.76
C THR A 89 9.17 26.19 4.95
N GLU A 90 7.90 26.53 5.13
CA GLU A 90 6.81 25.53 5.25
C GLU A 90 6.60 24.78 3.94
N LEU A 91 6.65 25.51 2.82
CA LEU A 91 6.53 24.89 1.49
C LEU A 91 7.72 23.95 1.20
N MET A 92 8.94 24.33 1.59
CA MET A 92 10.13 23.48 1.50
C MET A 92 10.06 22.27 2.44
N GLY A 93 9.54 22.45 3.66
CA GLY A 93 9.35 21.36 4.62
C GLY A 93 8.35 20.32 4.10
N TYR A 94 7.23 20.77 3.55
CA TYR A 94 6.24 19.91 2.92
C TYR A 94 6.83 19.15 1.72
N ASN A 95 7.62 19.83 0.89
CA ASN A 95 8.22 19.22 -0.31
C ASN A 95 9.29 18.18 0.06
N THR A 96 10.01 18.39 1.17
CA THR A 96 10.97 17.41 1.71
C THR A 96 10.24 16.18 2.27
N GLN A 97 9.17 16.39 3.06
CA GLN A 97 8.35 15.29 3.59
C GLN A 97 7.72 14.45 2.46
N LEU A 98 7.28 15.09 1.37
CA LEU A 98 6.74 14.40 0.19
C LEU A 98 7.81 13.57 -0.51
N ARG A 99 9.04 14.09 -0.59
CA ARG A 99 10.19 13.37 -1.15
C ARG A 99 10.57 12.14 -0.32
N ASP A 100 10.59 12.29 1.00
CA ASP A 100 10.89 11.18 1.92
C ASP A 100 9.80 10.10 1.86
N TRP A 101 8.53 10.51 1.74
CA TRP A 101 7.41 9.57 1.61
C TRP A 101 7.43 8.79 0.30
N VAL A 102 7.74 9.44 -0.82
CA VAL A 102 7.94 8.79 -2.13
C VAL A 102 9.14 7.82 -2.11
N THR A 103 10.19 8.18 -1.37
CA THR A 103 11.39 7.32 -1.23
C THR A 103 11.08 6.08 -0.38
N ALA A 104 10.26 6.23 0.67
CA ALA A 104 9.77 5.12 1.48
C ALA A 104 8.86 4.16 0.69
N LEU A 105 8.04 4.66 -0.23
CA LEU A 105 7.21 3.83 -1.12
C LEU A 105 8.04 3.03 -2.12
N ARG A 106 9.16 3.57 -2.63
CA ARG A 106 10.08 2.83 -3.51
C ARG A 106 10.79 1.65 -2.83
N LEU A 107 10.92 1.67 -1.50
CA LEU A 107 11.53 0.57 -0.74
C LEU A 107 10.59 -0.64 -0.57
N LEU A 108 9.29 -0.47 -0.80
CA LEU A 108 8.29 -1.55 -0.70
C LEU A 108 8.20 -2.41 -1.97
N ASP A 109 8.70 -1.93 -3.12
CA ASP A 109 8.67 -2.66 -4.41
C ASP A 109 9.83 -3.68 -4.59
N CYS A 110 10.75 -3.79 -3.63
CA CYS A 110 11.94 -4.65 -3.75
C CYS A 110 11.76 -6.09 -3.23
N THR A 111 10.53 -6.59 -3.03
CA THR A 111 10.29 -7.92 -2.42
C THR A 111 9.62 -8.97 -3.32
N SER A 112 9.55 -8.75 -4.64
CA SER A 112 9.09 -9.81 -5.57
C SER A 112 10.24 -10.39 -6.40
N PRO A 113 10.46 -11.72 -6.39
CA PRO A 113 11.49 -12.36 -7.21
C PRO A 113 11.12 -12.30 -8.70
N PRO A 114 12.11 -12.29 -9.62
CA PRO A 114 11.85 -12.24 -11.05
C PRO A 114 11.26 -13.58 -11.49
N ASN A 115 10.02 -13.55 -11.98
CA ASN A 115 9.37 -14.71 -12.55
C ASN A 115 9.76 -14.79 -14.04
N PRO A 116 10.47 -15.84 -14.51
CA PRO A 116 10.97 -15.92 -15.88
C PRO A 116 9.91 -16.57 -16.77
N SER A 117 8.80 -15.89 -17.09
CA SER A 117 7.79 -16.44 -18.01
C SER A 117 6.82 -15.41 -18.60
N ILE A 118 7.30 -14.27 -19.11
CA ILE A 118 6.51 -13.44 -20.06
C ILE A 118 7.47 -12.79 -21.07
N LEU A 119 8.11 -13.61 -21.89
CA LEU A 119 8.70 -13.18 -23.17
C LEU A 119 7.90 -13.88 -24.28
N GLN A 120 6.68 -13.41 -24.49
CA GLN A 120 5.92 -13.58 -25.73
C GLN A 120 4.78 -12.56 -25.67
N ASP A 121 4.64 -11.77 -26.74
CA ASP A 121 3.70 -10.66 -26.93
C ASP A 121 4.04 -9.31 -26.30
N ALA A 122 5.29 -8.87 -26.44
CA ALA A 122 5.60 -7.44 -26.42
C ALA A 122 5.29 -6.85 -27.80
N LYS A 123 4.10 -6.28 -27.99
CA LYS A 123 3.93 -5.22 -29.01
C LYS A 123 4.81 -4.05 -28.59
N ASP A 124 5.62 -3.60 -29.53
CA ASP A 124 6.67 -2.62 -29.33
C ASP A 124 6.08 -1.36 -28.65
N PRO A 125 6.60 -0.89 -27.49
CA PRO A 125 6.08 0.29 -26.79
C PRO A 125 6.07 1.56 -27.67
N LYS A 126 6.83 1.57 -28.77
CA LYS A 126 6.81 2.62 -29.79
C LYS A 126 5.52 2.64 -30.63
N GLU A 127 4.91 1.49 -30.91
CA GLU A 127 3.63 1.44 -31.66
C GLU A 127 2.46 1.98 -30.83
N LEU A 128 2.48 1.75 -29.51
CA LEU A 128 1.44 2.23 -28.59
C LEU A 128 1.45 3.77 -28.49
N VAL A 129 2.64 4.36 -28.44
CA VAL A 129 2.82 5.82 -28.47
C VAL A 129 2.45 6.39 -29.83
N TRP A 130 2.82 5.72 -30.93
CA TRP A 130 2.46 6.17 -32.28
C TRP A 130 0.96 6.17 -32.52
N ASN A 131 0.24 5.14 -32.06
CA ASN A 131 -1.23 5.08 -32.16
C ASN A 131 -1.92 6.17 -31.33
N GLN A 132 -1.35 6.58 -30.21
CA GLN A 132 -1.88 7.71 -29.41
C GLN A 132 -1.65 9.06 -30.08
N ILE A 133 -0.48 9.24 -30.72
CA ILE A 133 -0.16 10.44 -31.52
C ILE A 133 -1.06 10.52 -32.75
N GLN A 134 -1.25 9.41 -33.46
CA GLN A 134 -2.15 9.31 -34.63
C GLN A 134 -3.60 9.67 -34.23
N ALA A 135 -4.11 9.09 -33.14
CA ALA A 135 -5.47 9.40 -32.66
C ALA A 135 -5.65 10.86 -32.23
N SER A 136 -4.58 11.50 -31.74
CA SER A 136 -4.59 12.91 -31.36
C SER A 136 -4.52 13.83 -32.59
N LEU A 137 -3.80 13.43 -33.64
CA LEU A 137 -3.80 14.12 -34.94
C LEU A 137 -5.17 14.02 -35.63
N ASP A 138 -5.78 12.85 -35.64
CA ASP A 138 -7.13 12.64 -36.21
C ASP A 138 -8.19 13.49 -35.48
N GLN A 139 -8.05 13.69 -34.16
CA GLN A 139 -8.93 14.60 -33.40
C GLN A 139 -8.73 16.07 -33.76
N ILE A 140 -7.48 16.50 -33.99
CA ILE A 140 -7.19 17.88 -34.40
C ILE A 140 -7.75 18.17 -35.79
N ASP A 141 -7.62 17.22 -36.73
CA ASP A 141 -8.18 17.35 -38.08
C ASP A 141 -9.71 17.42 -38.05
N ALA A 142 -10.37 16.57 -37.26
CA ALA A 142 -11.82 16.63 -37.08
C ALA A 142 -12.30 17.96 -36.47
N HIS A 143 -11.53 18.54 -35.53
CA HIS A 143 -11.83 19.85 -34.97
C HIS A 143 -11.59 20.99 -35.97
N SER A 144 -10.59 20.87 -36.86
CA SER A 144 -10.31 21.84 -37.91
C SER A 144 -11.42 21.88 -38.97
N GLU A 145 -11.94 20.72 -39.37
CA GLU A 145 -13.07 20.62 -40.30
C GLU A 145 -14.35 21.24 -39.72
N LEU A 146 -14.63 21.00 -38.43
CA LEU A 146 -15.81 21.54 -37.74
C LEU A 146 -15.77 23.08 -37.63
N ILE A 147 -14.58 23.65 -37.38
CA ILE A 147 -14.36 25.11 -37.34
C ILE A 147 -14.50 25.71 -38.75
N ASN A 148 -14.03 25.02 -39.78
CA ASN A 148 -14.19 25.46 -41.17
C ASN A 148 -15.67 25.45 -41.59
N GLU A 149 -16.41 24.39 -41.27
CA GLU A 149 -17.86 24.36 -41.56
C GLU A 149 -18.62 25.48 -40.83
N GLU A 150 -18.29 25.79 -39.57
CA GLU A 150 -18.92 26.91 -38.84
C GLU A 150 -18.60 28.29 -39.47
N LEU A 151 -17.36 28.49 -39.93
CA LEU A 151 -16.94 29.74 -40.57
C LEU A 151 -17.61 29.97 -41.92
N TYR A 152 -17.82 28.93 -42.72
CA TYR A 152 -18.45 29.04 -44.04
C TYR A 152 -19.99 28.99 -43.99
N SER A 153 -20.58 28.35 -42.98
CA SER A 153 -22.05 28.34 -42.77
C SER A 153 -22.62 29.71 -42.39
N ARG A 154 -21.78 30.62 -41.85
CA ARG A 154 -22.21 31.97 -41.44
C ARG A 154 -22.30 32.99 -42.58
N ARG A 155 -21.92 32.64 -43.82
CA ARG A 155 -21.78 33.61 -44.93
C ARG A 155 -22.66 33.41 -46.15
N LEU A 156 -23.63 32.50 -46.14
CA LEU A 156 -24.55 32.33 -47.28
C LEU A 156 -25.99 32.10 -46.83
N ALA A 157 -26.76 33.19 -46.73
CA ALA A 157 -28.20 33.18 -46.91
C ALA A 157 -28.60 34.38 -47.79
N PRO A 158 -29.23 34.18 -48.96
CA PRO A 158 -29.71 35.27 -49.79
C PRO A 158 -31.05 35.76 -49.24
N ILE A 159 -31.12 37.02 -48.80
CA ILE A 159 -32.36 37.65 -48.37
C ILE A 159 -32.65 38.87 -49.24
N ASP A 160 -33.79 38.78 -49.91
CA ASP A 160 -34.51 39.75 -50.73
C ASP A 160 -34.43 41.21 -50.21
N VAL A 161 -33.74 42.07 -50.97
CA VAL A 161 -33.10 43.32 -50.50
C VAL A 161 -33.96 44.58 -50.70
N GLU A 162 -35.01 44.56 -51.52
CA GLU A 162 -35.56 45.83 -52.00
C GLU A 162 -36.54 46.54 -51.05
N LYS A 163 -37.26 45.81 -50.18
CA LYS A 163 -38.28 46.44 -49.31
C LYS A 163 -37.77 46.96 -47.96
N LYS A 164 -36.60 46.50 -47.47
CA LYS A 164 -36.02 46.94 -46.18
C LYS A 164 -35.02 48.10 -46.29
N MET A 165 -34.47 48.39 -47.47
CA MET A 165 -33.47 49.45 -47.66
C MET A 165 -34.01 50.87 -47.49
N ALA A 166 -35.30 51.11 -47.76
CA ALA A 166 -35.84 52.48 -47.75
C ALA A 166 -36.01 53.05 -46.34
N VAL A 167 -36.27 52.21 -45.33
CA VAL A 167 -36.50 52.63 -43.94
C VAL A 167 -35.19 52.72 -43.16
N LEU A 168 -34.21 51.86 -43.45
CA LEU A 168 -32.94 51.81 -42.70
C LEU A 168 -31.91 52.88 -43.10
N ARG A 169 -32.04 53.53 -44.28
CA ARG A 169 -31.08 54.56 -44.72
C ARG A 169 -31.06 55.81 -43.84
N LYS A 170 -32.20 56.20 -43.25
CA LYS A 170 -32.27 57.39 -42.38
C LYS A 170 -31.69 57.16 -40.97
N ASP A 171 -31.80 55.95 -40.44
CA ASP A 171 -31.27 55.60 -39.11
C ASP A 171 -29.78 55.23 -39.16
N TYR A 172 -29.30 54.74 -40.31
CA TYR A 172 -27.90 54.35 -40.51
C TYR A 172 -26.95 55.55 -40.56
N ASP A 173 -27.33 56.67 -41.19
CA ASP A 173 -26.46 57.85 -41.30
C ASP A 173 -26.24 58.56 -39.95
N ALA A 174 -27.18 58.44 -39.02
CA ALA A 174 -27.05 58.95 -37.66
C ALA A 174 -26.17 58.05 -36.77
N LYS A 175 -26.32 56.72 -36.87
CA LYS A 175 -25.49 55.75 -36.12
C LYS A 175 -24.05 55.65 -36.60
N LYS A 176 -23.81 55.78 -37.91
CA LYS A 176 -22.47 55.66 -38.51
C LYS A 176 -21.50 56.75 -38.05
N ARG A 177 -21.98 57.97 -37.78
CA ARG A 177 -21.14 59.07 -37.26
C ARG A 177 -20.70 58.86 -35.81
N THR A 178 -21.52 58.20 -35.00
CA THR A 178 -21.16 57.82 -33.62
C THR A 178 -20.27 56.57 -33.57
N GLU A 179 -20.47 55.61 -34.47
CA GLU A 179 -19.66 54.37 -34.52
C GLU A 179 -18.24 54.61 -35.07
N LEU A 180 -18.06 55.50 -36.05
CA LEU A 180 -16.72 55.84 -36.57
C LEU A 180 -15.80 56.49 -35.51
N ALA A 181 -16.35 57.29 -34.59
CA ALA A 181 -15.58 57.89 -33.51
C ALA A 181 -15.16 56.87 -32.43
N SER A 182 -15.94 55.79 -32.23
CA SER A 182 -15.58 54.68 -31.35
C SER A 182 -14.68 53.63 -32.00
N PHE A 183 -14.65 53.56 -33.34
CA PHE A 183 -13.85 52.58 -34.09
C PHE A 183 -12.36 52.98 -34.12
N GLU A 184 -12.04 54.26 -34.29
CA GLU A 184 -10.65 54.75 -34.29
C GLU A 184 -9.95 54.62 -32.93
N THR A 185 -10.72 54.59 -31.83
CA THR A 185 -10.19 54.32 -30.48
C THR A 185 -10.03 52.81 -30.21
N SER A 186 -10.85 51.96 -30.80
CA SER A 186 -10.79 50.50 -30.66
C SER A 186 -9.66 49.86 -31.49
N GLU A 187 -9.33 50.39 -32.66
CA GLU A 187 -8.32 49.82 -33.57
C GLU A 187 -6.88 50.00 -33.04
N ARG A 188 -6.59 51.11 -32.35
CA ARG A 188 -5.31 51.29 -31.63
C ARG A 188 -5.16 50.38 -30.42
N GLY A 189 -6.27 50.05 -29.74
CA GLY A 189 -6.27 49.11 -28.62
C GLY A 189 -5.92 47.68 -29.06
N LEU A 190 -6.54 47.22 -30.16
CA LEU A 190 -6.31 45.88 -30.71
C LEU A 190 -4.89 45.67 -31.24
N LEU A 191 -4.28 46.68 -31.85
CA LEU A 191 -2.86 46.62 -32.25
C LEU A 191 -1.91 46.54 -31.04
N GLY A 192 -2.21 47.25 -29.96
CA GLY A 192 -1.45 47.17 -28.71
C GLY A 192 -1.58 45.81 -28.02
N GLU A 193 -2.78 45.22 -28.02
CA GLU A 193 -3.03 43.87 -27.52
C GLU A 193 -2.32 42.80 -28.36
N ALA A 194 -2.31 42.95 -29.69
CA ALA A 194 -1.60 42.03 -30.59
C ALA A 194 -0.07 42.07 -30.39
N ASP A 195 0.52 43.26 -30.21
CA ASP A 195 1.95 43.41 -29.90
C ASP A 195 2.30 42.83 -28.51
N GLN A 196 1.41 42.99 -27.53
CA GLN A 196 1.57 42.42 -26.19
C GLN A 196 1.52 40.89 -26.23
N LEU A 197 0.52 40.31 -26.91
CA LEU A 197 0.43 38.87 -27.16
C LEU A 197 1.66 38.34 -27.91
N GLY A 198 2.18 39.09 -28.88
CA GLY A 198 3.40 38.74 -29.60
C GLY A 198 4.63 38.63 -28.69
N LYS A 199 4.75 39.51 -27.69
CA LYS A 199 5.83 39.44 -26.68
C LYS A 199 5.65 38.24 -25.76
N GLU A 200 4.43 38.01 -25.26
CA GLU A 200 4.13 36.87 -24.38
C GLU A 200 4.40 35.53 -25.08
N VAL A 201 4.00 35.39 -26.35
CA VAL A 201 4.32 34.21 -27.16
C VAL A 201 5.84 34.06 -27.36
N GLY A 202 6.56 35.19 -27.52
CA GLY A 202 8.02 35.20 -27.59
C GLY A 202 8.70 34.72 -26.31
N GLU A 203 8.20 35.12 -25.14
CA GLU A 203 8.68 34.68 -23.83
C GLU A 203 8.41 33.19 -23.61
N VAL A 204 7.18 32.72 -23.88
CA VAL A 204 6.81 31.31 -23.79
C VAL A 204 7.67 30.44 -24.71
N LYS A 205 7.98 30.92 -25.93
CA LYS A 205 8.89 30.22 -26.85
C LYS A 205 10.30 30.07 -26.26
N ASN A 206 10.82 31.12 -25.62
CA ASN A 206 12.15 31.09 -25.02
C ASN A 206 12.19 30.15 -23.81
N ASP A 207 11.15 30.16 -22.98
CA ASP A 207 11.00 29.26 -21.85
C ASP A 207 10.87 27.80 -22.30
N ALA A 208 10.10 27.53 -23.35
CA ALA A 208 10.00 26.20 -23.95
C ALA A 208 11.35 25.73 -24.51
N ALA A 209 12.13 26.60 -25.15
CA ALA A 209 13.46 26.27 -25.63
C ALA A 209 14.45 26.00 -24.48
N ALA A 210 14.36 26.75 -23.37
CA ALA A 210 15.15 26.51 -22.18
C ALA A 210 14.80 25.16 -21.52
N LEU A 211 13.50 24.84 -21.42
CA LEU A 211 13.02 23.55 -20.93
C LEU A 211 13.47 22.38 -21.81
N LEU A 212 13.45 22.53 -23.14
CA LEU A 212 13.97 21.49 -24.04
C LEU A 212 15.47 21.23 -23.82
N LYS A 213 16.26 22.29 -23.56
CA LYS A 213 17.68 22.13 -23.23
C LYS A 213 17.88 21.38 -21.91
N THR A 214 17.10 21.69 -20.87
CA THR A 214 17.21 20.99 -19.58
C THR A 214 16.75 19.54 -19.67
N VAL A 215 15.70 19.25 -20.45
CA VAL A 215 15.25 17.88 -20.71
C VAL A 215 16.33 17.07 -21.43
N ASN A 216 16.99 17.64 -22.44
CA ASN A 216 18.08 16.98 -23.13
C ASN A 216 19.29 16.74 -22.22
N GLN A 217 19.64 17.70 -21.36
CA GLN A 217 20.71 17.52 -20.39
C GLN A 217 20.37 16.42 -19.38
N ASN A 218 19.15 16.43 -18.83
CA ASN A 218 18.69 15.39 -17.91
C ASN A 218 18.68 14.01 -18.57
N ALA A 219 18.38 13.91 -19.87
CA ALA A 219 18.43 12.66 -20.60
C ALA A 219 19.87 12.13 -20.73
N LEU A 220 20.84 13.01 -20.98
CA LEU A 220 22.27 12.65 -20.99
C LEU A 220 22.75 12.22 -19.60
N ASP A 221 22.39 12.97 -18.56
CA ASP A 221 22.76 12.65 -17.17
C ASP A 221 22.15 11.31 -16.75
N LEU A 222 20.90 11.02 -17.13
CA LEU A 222 20.27 9.72 -16.90
C LEU A 222 20.98 8.58 -17.64
N GLN A 223 21.48 8.83 -18.85
CA GLN A 223 22.25 7.84 -19.60
C GLN A 223 23.61 7.56 -18.93
N GLN A 224 24.28 8.60 -18.44
CA GLN A 224 25.53 8.45 -17.67
C GLN A 224 25.28 7.68 -16.36
N LEU A 225 24.24 8.05 -15.62
CA LEU A 225 23.90 7.39 -14.36
C LEU A 225 23.56 5.91 -14.56
N LYS A 226 22.88 5.55 -15.66
CA LYS A 226 22.64 4.15 -16.03
C LYS A 226 23.94 3.38 -16.29
N ALA A 227 24.87 3.98 -17.03
CA ALA A 227 26.16 3.36 -17.32
C ALA A 227 27.00 3.17 -16.04
N GLU A 228 26.98 4.14 -15.13
CA GLU A 228 27.62 4.03 -13.82
C GLU A 228 26.98 2.92 -12.96
N LEU A 229 25.65 2.83 -12.97
CA LEU A 229 24.92 1.80 -12.23
C LEU A 229 25.30 0.40 -12.75
N GLU A 230 25.29 0.18 -14.06
CA GLU A 230 25.73 -1.08 -14.68
C GLU A 230 27.19 -1.42 -14.32
N LYS A 231 28.08 -0.42 -14.28
CA LYS A 231 29.47 -0.63 -13.86
C LYS A 231 29.56 -1.07 -12.41
N THR A 232 28.85 -0.41 -11.49
CA THR A 232 28.88 -0.78 -10.06
C THR A 232 28.23 -2.13 -9.80
N GLU A 233 27.22 -2.53 -10.57
CA GLU A 233 26.61 -3.86 -10.48
C GLU A 233 27.58 -4.95 -10.92
N LYS A 234 28.33 -4.73 -12.00
CA LYS A 234 29.39 -5.65 -12.44
C LYS A 234 30.49 -5.80 -11.40
N GLU A 235 31.01 -4.70 -10.86
CA GLU A 235 32.04 -4.73 -9.81
C GLU A 235 31.56 -5.49 -8.56
N LYS A 236 30.29 -5.30 -8.15
CA LYS A 236 29.70 -6.05 -7.03
C LYS A 236 29.53 -7.55 -7.34
N ALA A 237 29.18 -7.90 -8.58
CA ALA A 237 29.08 -9.29 -9.01
C ALA A 237 30.45 -9.97 -8.96
N GLU A 238 31.47 -9.34 -9.54
CA GLU A 238 32.85 -9.84 -9.52
C GLU A 238 33.39 -9.99 -8.09
N GLN A 239 33.08 -9.04 -7.21
CA GLN A 239 33.47 -9.12 -5.80
C GLN A 239 32.81 -10.32 -5.08
N ARG A 240 31.51 -10.57 -5.33
CA ARG A 240 30.79 -11.71 -4.76
C ARG A 240 31.34 -13.03 -5.27
N ASP A 241 31.61 -13.12 -6.58
CA ASP A 241 32.19 -14.32 -7.19
C ASP A 241 33.57 -14.62 -6.58
N GLY A 242 34.41 -13.59 -6.39
CA GLY A 242 35.69 -13.73 -5.70
C GLY A 242 35.55 -14.20 -4.24
N GLN A 243 34.56 -13.69 -3.50
CA GLN A 243 34.28 -14.15 -2.13
C GLN A 243 33.82 -15.61 -2.09
N LEU A 244 32.93 -16.01 -3.01
CA LEU A 244 32.45 -17.39 -3.12
C LEU A 244 33.58 -18.35 -3.48
N GLN A 245 34.46 -17.95 -4.40
CA GLN A 245 35.62 -18.74 -4.78
C GLN A 245 36.58 -18.92 -3.59
N GLY A 246 36.86 -17.86 -2.83
CA GLY A 246 37.66 -17.95 -1.61
C GLY A 246 37.02 -18.86 -0.54
N TYR A 247 35.69 -18.86 -0.41
CA TYR A 247 34.99 -19.76 0.50
C TYR A 247 35.09 -21.22 0.06
N ILE A 248 34.98 -21.50 -1.25
CA ILE A 248 35.15 -22.84 -1.81
C ILE A 248 36.57 -23.36 -1.53
N GLU A 249 37.59 -22.54 -1.73
CA GLU A 249 39.00 -22.92 -1.45
C GLU A 249 39.21 -23.25 0.04
N GLN A 250 38.60 -22.48 0.94
CA GLN A 250 38.65 -22.77 2.39
C GLN A 250 37.96 -24.09 2.73
N LEU A 251 36.78 -24.36 2.15
CA LEU A 251 36.07 -25.63 2.36
C LEU A 251 36.88 -26.82 1.83
N GLN A 252 37.53 -26.67 0.67
CA GLN A 252 38.41 -27.71 0.11
C GLN A 252 39.61 -27.97 1.03
N ALA A 253 40.21 -26.92 1.60
CA ALA A 253 41.30 -27.06 2.56
C ALA A 253 40.85 -27.74 3.87
N CYS A 254 39.68 -27.40 4.39
CA CYS A 254 39.09 -28.08 5.55
C CYS A 254 38.79 -29.55 5.26
N LYS A 255 38.18 -29.84 4.10
CA LYS A 255 37.93 -31.21 3.65
C LYS A 255 39.22 -32.04 3.63
N GLY A 256 40.31 -31.50 3.08
CA GLY A 256 41.60 -32.20 3.06
C GLY A 256 42.18 -32.46 4.47
N LYS A 257 42.00 -31.52 5.41
CA LYS A 257 42.40 -31.72 6.81
C LYS A 257 41.56 -32.79 7.50
N ASP A 258 40.26 -32.77 7.29
CA ASP A 258 39.32 -33.75 7.86
C ASP A 258 39.60 -35.15 7.32
N GLU A 259 39.84 -35.29 6.01
CA GLU A 259 40.24 -36.56 5.39
C GLU A 259 41.54 -37.11 6.00
N ALA A 260 42.55 -36.26 6.20
CA ALA A 260 43.79 -36.66 6.86
C ALA A 260 43.56 -37.09 8.32
N GLN A 261 42.71 -36.37 9.07
CA GLN A 261 42.40 -36.70 10.45
C GLN A 261 41.59 -38.00 10.58
N ILE A 262 40.64 -38.23 9.67
CA ILE A 262 39.89 -39.48 9.56
C ILE A 262 40.87 -40.63 9.32
N GLN A 263 41.84 -40.46 8.42
CA GLN A 263 42.85 -41.50 8.14
C GLN A 263 43.66 -41.85 9.40
N VAL A 264 44.11 -40.85 10.16
CA VAL A 264 44.82 -41.05 11.44
C VAL A 264 43.95 -41.80 12.46
N LEU A 265 42.65 -41.47 12.54
CA LEU A 265 41.71 -42.17 13.43
C LEU A 265 41.48 -43.61 12.99
N ILE A 266 41.35 -43.86 11.69
CA ILE A 266 41.24 -45.22 11.13
C ILE A 266 42.47 -46.04 11.53
N GLU A 267 43.68 -45.50 11.37
CA GLU A 267 44.93 -46.17 11.76
C GLU A 267 44.98 -46.44 13.27
N LYS A 268 44.57 -45.47 14.10
CA LYS A 268 44.46 -45.66 15.56
C LYS A 268 43.48 -46.77 15.91
N VAL A 269 42.29 -46.78 15.31
CA VAL A 269 41.29 -47.82 15.54
C VAL A 269 41.84 -49.18 15.12
N GLN A 270 42.47 -49.30 13.95
CA GLN A 270 43.11 -50.54 13.51
C GLN A 270 44.21 -51.00 14.48
N SER A 271 44.97 -50.07 15.07
CA SER A 271 46.01 -50.39 16.06
C SER A 271 45.45 -50.92 17.38
N LEU A 272 44.26 -50.47 17.81
CA LEU A 272 43.61 -50.94 19.04
C LEU A 272 43.26 -52.43 19.00
N HIS A 273 42.98 -52.98 17.81
CA HIS A 273 42.71 -54.42 17.63
C HIS A 273 43.97 -55.28 17.83
N ARG A 274 45.17 -54.70 17.80
CA ARG A 274 46.45 -55.40 18.02
C ARG A 274 46.84 -55.47 19.50
N ILE A 275 46.24 -54.64 20.35
CA ILE A 275 46.48 -54.65 21.79
C ILE A 275 45.56 -55.73 22.38
N LEU A 276 46.15 -56.86 22.80
CA LEU A 276 45.45 -57.89 23.58
C LEU A 276 44.78 -57.21 24.77
N ARG A 277 43.44 -57.19 24.79
CA ARG A 277 42.69 -56.67 25.94
C ARG A 277 43.11 -57.48 27.17
N PRO A 278 43.62 -56.85 28.24
CA PRO A 278 43.76 -57.56 29.50
C PRO A 278 42.37 -58.07 29.91
N PRO A 279 42.28 -59.30 30.45
CA PRO A 279 41.01 -59.84 30.88
C PRO A 279 40.34 -58.87 31.85
N PRO A 280 39.02 -58.58 31.69
CA PRO A 280 38.34 -57.67 32.58
C PRO A 280 38.49 -58.15 34.02
N ARG A 281 38.89 -57.24 34.91
CA ARG A 281 38.97 -57.52 36.35
C ARG A 281 37.56 -57.91 36.81
N PRO A 282 37.39 -58.99 37.58
CA PRO A 282 36.07 -59.39 38.06
C PRO A 282 35.44 -58.22 38.83
N LEU A 283 34.24 -57.82 38.42
CA LEU A 283 33.46 -56.79 39.13
C LEU A 283 33.27 -57.25 40.57
N THR A 284 33.70 -56.44 41.52
CA THR A 284 33.48 -56.70 42.93
C THR A 284 32.16 -56.06 43.37
N ALA A 285 31.53 -56.59 44.42
CA ALA A 285 30.32 -56.01 44.97
C ALA A 285 30.52 -54.53 45.40
N GLU A 286 31.75 -54.16 45.73
CA GLU A 286 32.16 -52.79 46.08
C GLU A 286 32.03 -51.81 44.90
N ASP A 287 32.15 -52.28 43.66
CA ASP A 287 32.00 -51.46 42.44
C ASP A 287 30.52 -51.27 42.03
N LEU A 288 29.66 -52.24 42.37
CA LEU A 288 28.23 -52.24 42.00
C LEU A 288 27.36 -51.44 42.99
N VAL A 289 27.74 -51.43 44.26
CA VAL A 289 26.97 -50.76 45.32
C VAL A 289 26.79 -49.25 45.09
N PRO A 290 27.79 -48.47 44.65
CA PRO A 290 27.61 -47.05 44.36
C PRO A 290 26.65 -46.79 43.19
N ALA A 291 26.80 -47.54 42.09
CA ALA A 291 25.96 -47.40 40.90
C ALA A 291 24.50 -47.83 41.16
N MET A 292 24.30 -48.90 41.95
CA MET A 292 22.96 -49.32 42.39
C MET A 292 22.33 -48.31 43.36
N LYS A 293 23.12 -47.69 44.24
CA LYS A 293 22.61 -46.67 45.17
C LYS A 293 22.07 -45.46 44.43
N GLU A 294 22.78 -44.94 43.43
CA GLU A 294 22.27 -43.81 42.62
C GLU A 294 20.96 -44.17 41.92
N LEU A 295 20.89 -45.35 41.27
CA LEU A 295 19.68 -45.78 40.58
C LEU A 295 18.47 -45.95 41.53
N ILE A 296 18.69 -46.58 42.68
CA ILE A 296 17.63 -46.80 43.69
C ILE A 296 17.18 -45.47 44.30
N ILE A 297 18.09 -44.53 44.52
CA ILE A 297 17.78 -43.21 45.06
C ILE A 297 16.87 -42.45 44.08
N ASP A 298 17.19 -42.45 42.78
CA ASP A 298 16.40 -41.76 41.76
C ASP A 298 14.99 -42.34 41.65
N ASP A 299 14.85 -43.68 41.65
CA ASP A 299 13.54 -44.36 41.61
C ASP A 299 12.71 -44.06 42.86
N ILE A 300 13.31 -44.09 44.05
CA ILE A 300 12.63 -43.75 45.31
C ILE A 300 12.19 -42.28 45.32
N TYR A 301 13.02 -41.35 44.84
CA TYR A 301 12.64 -39.94 44.76
C TYR A 301 11.48 -39.70 43.79
N ALA A 302 11.43 -40.41 42.67
CA ALA A 302 10.33 -40.33 41.71
C ALA A 302 9.01 -40.80 42.33
N GLU A 303 9.00 -41.96 43.00
CA GLU A 303 7.81 -42.49 43.67
C GLU A 303 7.34 -41.59 44.82
N ILE A 304 8.27 -41.08 45.64
CA ILE A 304 7.93 -40.15 46.74
C ILE A 304 7.32 -38.87 46.20
N ASN A 305 7.88 -38.27 45.15
CA ASN A 305 7.34 -37.05 44.56
C ASN A 305 5.94 -37.26 43.99
N GLU A 306 5.67 -38.41 43.35
CA GLU A 306 4.34 -38.72 42.85
C GLU A 306 3.32 -38.86 43.99
N LEU A 307 3.69 -39.54 45.08
CA LEU A 307 2.85 -39.65 46.28
C LEU A 307 2.59 -38.28 46.91
N VAL A 308 3.62 -37.43 47.04
CA VAL A 308 3.48 -36.07 47.58
C VAL A 308 2.54 -35.23 46.70
N HIS A 309 2.67 -35.30 45.37
CA HIS A 309 1.76 -34.60 44.46
C HIS A 309 0.31 -35.06 44.61
N ARG A 310 0.06 -36.37 44.66
CA ARG A 310 -1.29 -36.91 44.90
C ARG A 310 -1.85 -36.47 46.26
N LEU A 311 -1.00 -36.43 47.29
CA LEU A 311 -1.39 -35.97 48.63
C LEU A 311 -1.82 -34.50 48.60
N VAL A 312 -1.01 -33.64 47.97
CA VAL A 312 -1.28 -32.21 47.82
C VAL A 312 -2.57 -31.97 47.03
N GLU A 313 -2.81 -32.74 45.97
CA GLU A 313 -4.03 -32.66 45.18
C GLU A 313 -5.26 -33.02 46.01
N VAL A 314 -5.23 -34.16 46.72
CA VAL A 314 -6.31 -34.59 47.62
C VAL A 314 -6.59 -33.55 48.72
N PHE A 315 -5.54 -32.97 49.32
CA PHE A 315 -5.72 -31.92 50.32
C PHE A 315 -6.30 -30.64 49.72
N SER A 316 -5.94 -30.29 48.49
CA SER A 316 -6.48 -29.11 47.80
C SER A 316 -7.95 -29.32 47.46
N THR A 317 -8.32 -30.48 46.92
CA THR A 317 -9.71 -30.83 46.60
C THR A 317 -10.56 -30.93 47.87
N SER A 318 -10.05 -31.56 48.94
CA SER A 318 -10.76 -31.65 50.21
C SER A 318 -10.94 -30.28 50.86
N ARG A 319 -9.96 -29.38 50.74
CA ARG A 319 -10.05 -27.99 51.20
C ARG A 319 -11.13 -27.23 50.43
N GLU A 320 -11.15 -27.34 49.10
CA GLU A 320 -12.18 -26.69 48.26
C GLU A 320 -13.59 -27.20 48.59
N ILE A 321 -13.78 -28.52 48.72
CA ILE A 321 -15.07 -29.12 49.11
C ILE A 321 -15.52 -28.58 50.48
N PHE A 322 -14.61 -28.55 51.46
CA PHE A 322 -14.92 -28.01 52.79
C PHE A 322 -15.32 -26.53 52.74
N PHE A 323 -14.62 -25.70 51.95
CA PHE A 323 -14.98 -24.29 51.78
C PHE A 323 -16.35 -24.12 51.13
N VAL A 324 -16.68 -24.94 50.12
CA VAL A 324 -17.99 -24.91 49.46
C VAL A 324 -19.12 -25.29 50.42
N GLU A 325 -18.93 -26.35 51.23
CA GLU A 325 -19.92 -26.75 52.25
C GLU A 325 -20.06 -25.72 53.37
N LEU A 326 -18.94 -25.20 53.88
CA LEU A 326 -18.95 -24.12 54.88
C LEU A 326 -19.69 -22.89 54.34
N TRP A 327 -19.47 -22.52 53.07
CA TRP A 327 -20.14 -21.37 52.47
C TRP A 327 -21.64 -21.60 52.30
N LYS A 328 -22.07 -22.83 51.98
CA LYS A 328 -23.51 -23.18 51.93
C LYS A 328 -24.21 -23.01 53.27
N GLU A 329 -23.53 -23.29 54.38
CA GLU A 329 -24.10 -23.10 55.73
C GLU A 329 -24.02 -21.63 56.20
N VAL A 330 -22.95 -20.91 55.84
CA VAL A 330 -22.73 -19.53 56.27
C VAL A 330 -23.62 -18.53 55.52
N VAL A 331 -23.89 -18.74 54.23
CA VAL A 331 -24.70 -17.81 53.41
C VAL A 331 -26.12 -17.61 53.95
N PRO A 332 -26.91 -18.66 54.27
CA PRO A 332 -28.24 -18.50 54.85
C PRO A 332 -28.23 -17.72 56.17
N ILE A 333 -27.20 -17.94 57.00
CA ILE A 333 -27.04 -17.25 58.29
C ILE A 333 -26.76 -15.76 58.04
N LEU A 334 -25.85 -15.44 57.10
CA LEU A 334 -25.57 -14.05 56.71
C LEU A 334 -26.81 -13.36 56.13
N GLU A 335 -27.55 -14.02 55.24
CA GLU A 335 -28.80 -13.49 54.68
C GLU A 335 -29.87 -13.27 55.75
N ALA A 336 -30.05 -14.23 56.68
CA ALA A 336 -30.96 -14.09 57.79
C ALA A 336 -30.57 -12.91 58.69
N THR A 337 -29.28 -12.76 58.99
CA THR A 337 -28.74 -11.65 59.79
C THR A 337 -28.96 -10.32 59.08
N GLN A 338 -28.69 -10.25 57.79
CA GLN A 338 -28.88 -9.05 56.98
C GLN A 338 -30.38 -8.68 56.86
N ASN A 339 -31.27 -9.66 56.78
CA ASN A 339 -32.72 -9.44 56.80
C ASN A 339 -33.23 -8.97 58.17
N VAL A 340 -32.59 -9.37 59.27
CA VAL A 340 -32.87 -8.82 60.60
C VAL A 340 -32.38 -7.38 60.70
N CYS A 341 -31.17 -7.09 60.22
CA CYS A 341 -30.62 -5.74 60.17
C CYS A 341 -31.51 -4.80 59.34
N ARG A 342 -31.92 -5.20 58.13
CA ARG A 342 -32.86 -4.43 57.30
C ARG A 342 -34.19 -4.18 58.01
N ARG A 343 -34.77 -5.20 58.65
CA ARG A 343 -36.02 -5.03 59.42
C ARG A 343 -35.85 -4.07 60.60
N ALA A 344 -34.69 -4.09 61.26
CA ALA A 344 -34.38 -3.17 62.35
C ALA A 344 -34.24 -1.73 61.82
N GLU A 345 -33.57 -1.53 60.68
CA GLU A 345 -33.46 -0.25 59.98
C GLU A 345 -34.84 0.27 59.56
N ASP A 346 -35.64 -0.56 58.87
CA ASP A 346 -37.00 -0.22 58.42
C ASP A 346 -37.89 0.23 59.58
N HIS A 347 -37.85 -0.50 60.69
CA HIS A 347 -38.58 -0.17 61.91
C HIS A 347 -38.08 1.14 62.56
N PHE A 348 -36.78 1.43 62.49
CA PHE A 348 -36.21 2.69 62.94
C PHE A 348 -36.68 3.87 62.08
N THR A 349 -36.69 3.72 60.75
CA THR A 349 -37.24 4.71 59.81
C THR A 349 -38.74 4.93 59.99
N LEU A 350 -39.53 3.87 60.19
CA LEU A 350 -40.97 3.97 60.41
C LEU A 350 -41.32 4.68 61.73
N ARG A 351 -40.57 4.40 62.81
CA ARG A 351 -40.72 5.16 64.08
C ARG A 351 -40.36 6.63 63.94
N HIS A 352 -39.34 6.96 63.14
CA HIS A 352 -39.00 8.36 62.87
C HIS A 352 -40.04 9.08 61.99
N LEU A 353 -40.74 8.37 61.09
CA LEU A 353 -41.82 8.94 60.28
C LEU A 353 -43.11 9.16 61.09
N GLN A 354 -43.41 8.33 62.10
CA GLN A 354 -44.58 8.50 62.98
C GLN A 354 -44.39 9.57 64.07
N GLN A 355 -43.17 10.10 64.25
CA GLN A 355 -42.85 11.14 65.24
C GLN A 355 -42.63 12.53 64.62
N LYS A 356 -42.81 12.70 63.30
CA LYS A 356 -42.89 14.03 62.68
C LYS A 356 -44.37 14.46 62.61
N PRO A 357 -44.77 15.56 63.27
CA PRO A 357 -46.13 16.10 63.22
C PRO A 357 -46.48 16.67 61.84
#